data_AF-A0A0E9MYY7-F1
#
_entry.id   AF-A0A0E9MYY7-F1
#
_cell.length_a   1.000
_cell.length_b   1.000
_cell.length_c   1.000
_cell.angle_alpha   90.00
_cell.angle_beta   90.00
_cell.angle_gamma   90.00
#
_symmetry.space_group_name_H-M   'P 1'
#
loop_
_entity.id
_entity.type
_entity.pdbx_description
1 polymer ?
#
loop_
_entity_poly.entity_id
_entity_poly.type
_entity_poly.pdbx_seq_one_letter_code
_entity_poly.pdbx_strand_id
1 'polypeptide(L)'
;MTSSYLNKTSAAETAIGFDYQFYYCFLLMLGIESDQTITFEDKDDIAIELNNGNIVLIQTKHTLQTNYQSDPINLTERDHDLW
;
A
#
# COMPACT_ATOMS: atom_id res chain seq x y z
N MET A 1 6.08 -2.49 -31.20
CA MET A 1 5.10 -2.91 -30.17
C MET A 1 5.57 -2.36 -28.84
N THR A 2 5.36 -1.07 -28.58
CA THR A 2 6.05 -0.38 -27.47
C THR A 2 5.20 0.78 -26.94
N SER A 3 3.90 0.55 -26.70
CA SER A 3 3.01 1.61 -26.18
C SER A 3 1.91 1.13 -25.22
N SER A 4 1.96 -0.12 -24.75
CA SER A 4 0.94 -0.65 -23.82
C SER A 4 1.30 -0.42 -22.34
N TYR A 5 2.59 -0.58 -21.98
CA TYR A 5 3.01 -0.55 -20.58
C TYR A 5 3.12 0.87 -20.00
N LEU A 6 3.57 1.85 -20.81
CA LEU A 6 3.70 3.25 -20.37
C LEU A 6 2.37 4.02 -20.24
N ASN A 7 1.28 3.50 -20.81
CA ASN A 7 -0.06 4.06 -20.61
C ASN A 7 -0.77 3.52 -19.36
N LYS A 8 -0.13 2.60 -18.62
CA LYS A 8 -0.70 1.90 -17.46
C LYS A 8 -0.29 2.49 -16.11
N THR A 9 0.55 3.51 -16.15
CA THR A 9 1.00 4.34 -15.02
C THR A 9 0.77 5.79 -15.43
N SER A 10 -0.46 6.09 -15.87
CA SER A 10 -0.87 7.47 -16.10
C SER A 10 -0.63 8.25 -14.81
N ALA A 11 0.03 9.41 -14.88
CA ALA A 11 0.21 10.29 -13.73
C ALA A 11 -1.12 10.61 -13.02
N ALA A 12 -2.26 10.51 -13.73
CA ALA A 12 -3.60 10.64 -13.17
C ALA A 12 -4.02 9.42 -12.33
N GLU A 13 -3.66 8.19 -12.72
CA GLU A 13 -3.88 6.99 -11.91
C GLU A 13 -2.98 7.00 -10.66
N THR A 14 -1.73 7.46 -10.79
CA THR A 14 -0.82 7.62 -9.65
C THR A 14 -1.32 8.67 -8.66
N ALA A 15 -1.82 9.82 -9.15
CA ALA A 15 -2.37 10.87 -8.30
C ALA A 15 -3.62 10.43 -7.53
N ILE A 16 -4.52 9.67 -8.17
CA ILE A 16 -5.73 9.15 -7.52
C ILE A 16 -5.39 8.14 -6.42
N GLY A 17 -4.41 7.26 -6.65
CA GLY A 17 -3.95 6.31 -5.64
C GLY A 17 -3.41 7.02 -4.39
N PHE A 18 -2.58 8.05 -4.61
CA PHE A 18 -2.05 8.89 -3.55
C PHE A 18 -3.15 9.64 -2.79
N ASP A 19 -4.07 10.30 -3.49
CA ASP A 19 -5.20 11.02 -2.86
C ASP A 19 -6.05 10.08 -2.01
N TYR A 20 -6.36 8.88 -2.53
CA TYR A 20 -7.10 7.86 -1.79
C TYR A 20 -6.37 7.47 -0.51
N GLN A 21 -5.07 7.15 -0.60
CA GLN A 21 -4.26 6.77 0.57
C GLN A 21 -4.22 7.90 1.59
N PHE A 22 -4.03 9.14 1.14
CA PHE A 22 -4.00 10.31 2.00
C PHE A 22 -5.31 10.45 2.79
N TYR A 23 -6.46 10.49 2.11
CA TYR A 23 -7.77 10.60 2.79
C TYR A 23 -8.09 9.39 3.66
N TYR A 24 -7.71 8.19 3.24
CA TYR A 24 -7.92 6.98 4.02
C TYR A 24 -7.08 6.98 5.31
N CYS A 25 -5.84 7.46 5.24
CA CYS A 25 -4.98 7.66 6.41
C CYS A 25 -5.64 8.62 7.42
N PHE A 26 -6.21 9.74 6.96
CA PHE A 26 -6.98 10.64 7.83
C PHE A 26 -8.18 9.95 8.47
N LEU A 27 -8.93 9.14 7.71
CA LEU A 27 -10.06 8.39 8.25
C LEU A 27 -9.61 7.42 9.35
N LEU A 28 -8.50 6.73 9.15
CA LEU A 28 -7.93 5.82 10.14
C LEU A 28 -7.46 6.56 11.40
N MET A 29 -6.85 7.74 11.26
CA MET A 29 -6.44 8.59 12.37
C MET A 29 -7.61 8.98 13.28
N LEU A 30 -8.83 9.10 12.76
CA LEU A 30 -10.01 9.40 13.58
C LEU A 30 -10.40 8.24 14.53
N GLY A 31 -9.97 7.02 14.23
CA GLY A 31 -10.27 5.81 14.99
C GLY A 31 -9.06 5.21 15.72
N ILE A 32 -7.93 5.92 15.78
CA ILE A 32 -6.74 5.40 16.43
C ILE A 32 -6.95 5.28 17.95
N GLU A 33 -6.55 4.14 18.52
CA GLU A 33 -6.59 3.93 19.97
C GLU A 33 -5.32 4.44 20.65
N SER A 34 -5.37 4.60 21.97
CA SER A 34 -4.16 4.87 22.77
C SER A 34 -3.12 3.78 22.52
N ASP A 35 -1.85 4.18 22.47
CA ASP A 35 -0.69 3.30 22.24
C ASP A 35 -0.64 2.64 20.85
N GLN A 36 -1.44 3.13 19.89
CA GLN A 36 -1.27 2.82 18.46
C GLN A 36 -0.54 3.96 17.74
N THR A 37 0.25 3.62 16.74
CA THR A 37 0.92 4.60 15.87
C THR A 37 0.53 4.36 14.42
N ILE A 38 0.07 5.39 13.72
CA ILE A 38 -0.14 5.35 12.28
C ILE A 38 0.96 6.12 11.57
N THR A 39 1.52 5.53 10.52
CA THR A 39 2.53 6.15 9.66
C THR A 39 2.06 6.17 8.21
N PHE A 40 2.52 7.17 7.47
CA PHE A 40 2.21 7.41 6.07
C PHE A 40 3.53 7.59 5.34
N GLU A 41 3.77 6.82 4.29
CA GLU A 41 5.01 6.86 3.47
C GLU A 41 6.33 6.65 4.26
N ASP A 42 6.28 5.95 5.41
CA ASP A 42 7.46 5.66 6.24
C ASP A 42 7.91 4.18 6.13
N LYS A 43 6.99 3.24 6.39
CA LYS A 43 7.24 1.79 6.24
C LYS A 43 6.75 1.24 4.90
N ASP A 44 5.61 1.74 4.45
CA ASP A 44 4.96 1.48 3.16
C ASP A 44 3.97 2.63 2.92
N ASP A 45 3.01 2.46 2.00
CA ASP A 45 1.89 3.39 1.76
C ASP A 45 1.28 3.93 3.09
N ILE A 46 0.65 3.05 3.89
CA ILE A 46 0.16 3.32 5.25
C ILE A 46 0.51 2.13 6.15
N ALA A 47 0.95 2.41 7.38
CA ALA A 47 1.15 1.37 8.39
C ALA A 47 0.52 1.74 9.73
N ILE A 48 0.00 0.75 10.45
CA ILE A 48 -0.51 0.89 11.83
C ILE A 48 0.26 -0.06 12.73
N GLU A 49 0.99 0.48 13.68
CA GLU A 49 1.60 -0.26 14.78
C GLU A 49 0.57 -0.46 15.89
N LEU A 50 0.24 -1.72 16.16
CA LEU A 50 -0.68 -2.12 17.22
C LEU A 50 0.05 -2.28 18.55
N ASN A 51 -0.68 -2.16 19.66
CA ASN A 51 -0.15 -2.28 21.02
C ASN A 51 0.51 -3.64 21.33
N ASN A 52 0.20 -4.69 20.56
CA ASN A 52 0.78 -6.02 20.70
C ASN A 52 2.06 -6.22 19.87
N GLY A 53 2.56 -5.15 19.24
CA GLY A 53 3.76 -5.17 18.39
C GLY A 53 3.51 -5.63 16.95
N ASN A 54 2.27 -5.98 16.58
CA ASN A 54 1.94 -6.28 15.19
C ASN A 54 1.86 -5.01 14.35
N ILE A 55 2.19 -5.14 13.07
CA ILE A 55 2.08 -4.05 12.10
C ILE A 55 1.02 -4.45 11.06
N VAL A 56 0.03 -3.58 10.87
CA VAL A 56 -0.92 -3.68 9.76
C VAL A 56 -0.43 -2.79 8.64
N LEU A 57 -0.11 -3.39 7.49
CA LEU A 57 0.26 -2.67 6.28
C LEU A 57 -0.97 -2.54 5.38
N ILE A 58 -1.24 -1.32 4.92
CA ILE A 58 -2.37 -1.00 4.04
C ILE A 58 -1.78 -0.47 2.74
N GLN A 59 -1.90 -1.27 1.69
CA GLN A 59 -1.33 -0.98 0.37
C GLN A 59 -2.45 -0.78 -0.65
N THR A 60 -2.28 0.15 -1.59
CA THR A 60 -3.19 0.24 -2.77
C THR A 60 -2.74 -0.65 -3.91
N LYS A 61 -1.47 -1.03 -3.94
CA LYS A 61 -0.89 -1.95 -4.92
C LYS A 61 -1.28 -3.40 -4.61
N HIS A 62 -1.64 -4.15 -5.64
CA HIS A 62 -1.83 -5.59 -5.58
C HIS A 62 -0.60 -6.32 -6.13
N THR A 63 -0.23 -7.45 -5.52
CA THR A 63 0.81 -8.30 -6.07
C THR A 63 0.41 -8.82 -7.45
N LEU A 64 1.39 -8.96 -8.35
CA LEU A 64 1.25 -9.75 -9.56
C LEU A 64 1.84 -11.17 -9.39
N GLN A 65 2.52 -11.42 -8.26
CA GLN A 65 3.16 -12.68 -7.96
C GLN A 65 2.17 -13.64 -7.25
N THR A 66 2.29 -14.91 -7.57
CA THR A 66 1.49 -15.98 -6.96
C THR A 66 2.40 -17.05 -6.37
N ASN A 67 1.95 -17.70 -5.29
CA ASN A 67 2.64 -18.85 -4.71
C ASN A 67 2.51 -20.09 -5.65
N TYR A 68 3.10 -21.22 -5.25
CA TYR A 68 3.00 -22.48 -6.01
C TYR A 68 1.57 -23.02 -6.12
N GLN A 69 0.66 -22.57 -5.25
CA GLN A 69 -0.77 -22.89 -5.27
C GLN A 69 -1.59 -21.91 -6.12
N SER A 70 -0.94 -20.95 -6.80
CA SER A 70 -1.56 -19.87 -7.58
C SER A 70 -2.33 -18.82 -6.75
N ASP A 71 -2.11 -18.76 -5.43
CA ASP A 71 -2.68 -17.71 -4.60
C ASP A 71 -1.80 -16.44 -4.64
N PRO A 72 -2.40 -15.23 -4.64
CA PRO A 72 -1.66 -13.98 -4.52
C PRO A 72 -0.81 -13.96 -3.24
N ILE A 73 0.47 -13.58 -3.36
CA ILE A 73 1.35 -13.40 -2.19
C ILE A 73 1.26 -11.99 -1.61
N ASN A 74 1.44 -11.85 -0.29
CA ASN A 74 1.56 -10.52 0.31
C ASN A 74 2.85 -9.83 -0.18
N LEU A 75 2.74 -8.55 -0.52
CA LEU A 75 3.89 -7.73 -0.88
C LEU A 75 4.70 -7.40 0.38
N THR A 76 6.00 -7.68 0.35
CA THR A 76 6.91 -7.25 1.41
C THR A 76 7.41 -5.82 1.14
N GLU A 77 7.88 -5.13 2.18
CA GLU A 77 8.17 -3.69 2.23
C GLU A 77 9.11 -3.13 1.12
N ARG A 78 9.70 -3.99 0.29
CA ARG A 78 10.67 -3.61 -0.76
C ARG A 78 10.59 -4.48 -2.00
N ASP A 79 9.39 -4.76 -2.53
CA ASP A 79 9.34 -5.35 -3.86
C ASP A 79 9.75 -4.30 -4.90
N HIS A 80 10.96 -4.46 -5.45
CA HIS A 80 11.53 -3.57 -6.46
C HIS A 80 10.78 -3.69 -7.81
N ASP A 81 9.99 -4.74 -8.00
CA ASP A 81 9.26 -5.08 -9.24
C ASP A 81 7.82 -4.56 -9.24
N LEU A 82 7.59 -3.27 -9.00
CA LEU A 82 6.26 -2.67 -9.12
C LEU A 82 6.24 -1.29 -9.80
N TRP A 83 7.04 -1.14 -10.86
CA TRP A 83 6.84 -0.14 -11.92
C TRP A 83 6.77 -0.83 -13.28
#